data_AF-A0AA90Q8S4-F1
#
_entry.id   AF-A0AA90Q8S4-F1
#
_cell.length_a   1.000
_cell.length_b   1.000
_cell.length_c   1.000
_cell.angle_alpha   90.00
_cell.angle_beta   90.00
_cell.angle_gamma   90.00
#
_symmetry.space_group_name_H-M   'P 1'
#
loop_
_entity.id
_entity.type
_entity.pdbx_description
1 polymer ?
#
loop_
_entity_poly.entity_id
_entity_poly.type
_entity_poly.pdbx_seq_one_letter_code
_entity_poly.pdbx_strand_id
1 'polypeptide(L)'
;MTEFLAQLPKSELLHRQVHPNMVQKGRPSSKIFTPTAKDQGKLSSDRAALISAKDAYERYLAQKNLVEAGGAWGVTVEEFNNAGLPCYSDPVDGNEAHALTDFKASSYDFETLGAIAYRAAIARGRLWPVS
;
A
#
# COMPACT_ATOMS: atom_id res chain seq x y z
N MET A 1 11.21 -22.19 11.33
CA MET A 1 9.77 -22.50 11.30
C MET A 1 9.12 -21.37 10.53
N THR A 2 8.85 -21.57 9.24
CA THR A 2 8.30 -20.52 8.38
C THR A 2 6.84 -20.37 8.76
N GLU A 3 6.49 -19.31 9.48
CA GLU A 3 5.10 -18.93 9.68
C GLU A 3 4.49 -18.74 8.29
N PHE A 4 3.53 -19.59 7.94
CA PHE A 4 2.71 -19.38 6.76
C PHE A 4 1.79 -18.21 7.08
N LEU A 5 2.24 -17.00 6.77
CA LEU A 5 1.40 -15.82 6.84
C LEU A 5 0.23 -16.03 5.87
N ALA A 6 -0.99 -16.04 6.39
CA ALA A 6 -2.17 -16.32 5.59
C ALA A 6 -2.32 -15.25 4.50
N GLN A 7 -2.41 -15.70 3.25
CA GLN A 7 -2.65 -14.83 2.10
C GLN A 7 -4.01 -14.14 2.26
N LEU A 8 -4.05 -12.84 1.97
CA LEU A 8 -5.28 -12.06 2.01
C LEU A 8 -6.27 -12.44 0.87
N PRO A 9 -7.59 -12.27 1.07
CA PRO A 9 -8.59 -12.46 0.01
C PRO A 9 -8.30 -11.61 -1.22
N LYS A 10 -8.43 -12.20 -2.42
CA LYS A 10 -8.13 -11.54 -3.71
C LYS A 10 -8.89 -10.22 -3.92
N SER A 11 -10.16 -10.18 -3.50
CA SER A 11 -11.02 -9.01 -3.63
C SER A 11 -10.73 -7.91 -2.61
N GLU A 12 -9.90 -8.16 -1.60
CA GLU A 12 -9.60 -7.18 -0.56
C GLU A 12 -8.79 -6.03 -1.15
N LEU A 13 -9.20 -4.80 -0.83
CA LEU A 13 -8.48 -3.59 -1.19
C LEU A 13 -7.45 -3.26 -0.11
N LEU A 14 -6.27 -2.84 -0.52
CA LEU A 14 -5.20 -2.37 0.36
C LEU A 14 -5.01 -0.87 0.20
N HIS A 15 -5.05 -0.14 1.32
CA HIS A 15 -4.86 1.30 1.41
C HIS A 15 -3.38 1.62 1.57
N ARG A 16 -2.84 2.42 0.65
CA ARG A 16 -1.49 2.98 0.70
C ARG A 16 -1.57 4.47 0.98
N GLN A 17 -1.13 4.89 2.16
CA GLN A 17 -1.02 6.31 2.50
C GLN A 17 0.27 6.89 1.93
N VAL A 18 0.17 8.09 1.38
CA VAL A 18 1.24 8.76 0.66
C VAL A 18 1.68 10.02 1.40
N HIS A 19 2.98 10.20 1.57
CA HIS A 19 3.54 11.45 2.10
C HIS A 19 3.27 12.62 1.13
N PRO A 20 2.92 13.84 1.61
CA PRO A 20 2.53 14.94 0.71
C PRO A 20 3.63 15.31 -0.29
N ASN A 21 4.91 15.29 0.12
CA ASN A 21 6.06 15.54 -0.76
C ASN A 21 6.20 14.55 -1.95
N MET A 22 5.46 13.44 -1.94
CA MET A 22 5.49 12.45 -3.02
C MET A 22 4.38 12.67 -4.05
N VAL A 23 3.59 13.75 -3.91
CA VAL A 23 2.52 14.13 -4.83
C VAL A 23 2.92 15.36 -5.63
N GLN A 24 2.78 15.28 -6.96
CA GLN A 24 2.99 16.40 -7.86
C GLN A 24 1.79 16.52 -8.80
N LYS A 25 1.25 17.72 -8.96
CA LYS A 25 0.05 17.99 -9.79
C LYS A 25 -1.11 17.04 -9.47
N GLY A 26 -1.34 16.76 -8.19
CA GLY A 26 -2.42 15.90 -7.71
C GLY A 26 -2.18 14.39 -7.81
N ARG A 27 -1.06 13.94 -8.39
CA ARG A 27 -0.74 12.51 -8.57
C ARG A 27 0.52 12.10 -7.79
N PRO A 28 0.51 10.92 -7.14
CA PRO A 28 1.71 10.38 -6.51
C PRO A 28 2.73 9.97 -7.55
N SER A 29 4.00 9.89 -7.15
CA SER A 29 5.02 9.15 -7.91
C SER A 29 4.80 7.63 -7.81
N SER A 30 5.12 6.86 -8.85
CA SER A 30 5.14 5.40 -8.79
C SER A 30 6.04 4.84 -7.68
N LYS A 31 7.05 5.61 -7.26
CA LYS A 31 7.96 5.27 -6.16
C LYS A 31 7.23 5.00 -4.84
N ILE A 32 6.01 5.51 -4.64
CA ILE A 32 5.27 5.26 -3.39
C ILE A 32 4.71 3.83 -3.31
N PHE A 33 4.64 3.15 -4.46
CA PHE A 33 4.24 1.74 -4.62
C PHE A 33 5.46 0.83 -4.79
N THR A 34 6.67 1.33 -4.55
CA THR A 34 7.92 0.58 -4.68
C THR A 34 8.61 0.53 -3.31
N PRO A 35 8.92 -0.66 -2.75
CA PRO A 35 9.68 -0.75 -1.51
C PRO A 35 11.05 -0.07 -1.63
N THR A 36 11.45 0.61 -0.57
CA THR A 36 12.82 1.11 -0.40
C THR A 36 13.71 0.04 0.21
N ALA A 37 15.03 0.30 0.28
CA ALA A 37 15.98 -0.61 0.93
C ALA A 37 15.61 -0.90 2.41
N LYS A 38 15.03 0.08 3.11
CA LYS A 38 14.61 -0.06 4.53
C LYS A 38 13.41 -0.99 4.69
N ASP A 39 12.60 -1.10 3.66
CA ASP A 39 11.38 -1.92 3.66
C ASP A 39 11.70 -3.40 3.41
N GLN A 40 12.98 -3.74 3.19
CA GLN A 40 13.46 -5.12 2.98
C GLN A 40 12.68 -5.86 1.88
N GLY A 41 12.20 -5.15 0.86
CA GLY A 41 11.41 -5.70 -0.24
C GLY A 41 9.93 -5.92 0.06
N LYS A 42 9.39 -5.38 1.15
CA LYS A 42 8.00 -5.55 1.54
C LYS A 42 7.27 -4.21 1.58
N LEU A 43 6.20 -4.04 0.81
CA LEU A 43 5.46 -2.78 0.78
C LEU A 43 4.35 -2.79 1.84
N SER A 44 4.37 -1.81 2.76
CA SER A 44 3.31 -1.62 3.76
C SER A 44 2.04 -0.99 3.19
N SER A 45 0.91 -1.51 3.62
CA SER A 45 -0.43 -1.01 3.34
C SER A 45 -1.37 -1.32 4.52
N ASP A 46 -2.59 -0.80 4.48
CA ASP A 46 -3.63 -1.15 5.44
C ASP A 46 -4.79 -1.87 4.77
N ARG A 47 -5.36 -2.84 5.46
CA ARG A 47 -6.48 -3.67 5.04
C ARG A 47 -7.79 -2.88 5.05
N ALA A 48 -8.40 -2.69 3.88
CA ALA A 48 -9.69 -2.00 3.77
C ALA A 48 -10.83 -2.73 4.49
N ALA A 49 -10.67 -4.03 4.77
CA ALA A 49 -11.61 -4.79 5.58
C ALA A 49 -11.64 -4.37 7.05
N LEU A 50 -10.59 -3.69 7.54
CA LEU A 50 -10.40 -3.35 8.96
C LEU A 50 -10.38 -1.85 9.23
N ILE A 51 -10.01 -1.03 8.24
CA ILE A 51 -9.91 0.42 8.40
C ILE A 51 -10.39 1.14 7.13
N SER A 52 -11.12 2.24 7.30
CA SER A 52 -11.54 3.06 6.16
C SER A 52 -10.34 3.82 5.56
N ALA A 53 -10.44 4.25 4.30
CA ALA A 53 -9.38 5.05 3.68
C ALA A 53 -9.12 6.37 4.41
N LYS A 54 -10.18 6.97 4.98
CA LYS A 54 -10.10 8.18 5.81
C LYS A 54 -9.36 7.92 7.12
N ASP A 55 -9.75 6.89 7.86
CA ASP A 55 -9.14 6.60 9.16
C ASP A 55 -7.69 6.15 8.99
N ALA A 56 -7.39 5.42 7.92
CA ALA A 56 -6.02 5.05 7.57
C ALA A 56 -5.15 6.26 7.24
N TYR A 57 -5.71 7.24 6.52
CA TYR A 57 -5.08 8.53 6.27
C TYR A 57 -4.85 9.30 7.58
N GLU A 58 -5.85 9.43 8.45
CA GLU A 58 -5.75 10.14 9.73
C GLU A 58 -4.73 9.48 10.69
N ARG A 59 -4.72 8.15 10.75
CA ARG A 59 -3.71 7.36 11.48
C ARG A 59 -2.31 7.65 10.96
N TYR A 60 -2.12 7.71 9.64
CA TYR A 60 -0.84 8.03 9.04
C TYR A 60 -0.38 9.46 9.36
N LEU A 61 -1.29 10.44 9.38
CA LEU A 61 -0.98 11.81 9.81
C LEU A 61 -0.45 11.85 11.24
N ALA A 62 -1.17 11.21 12.16
CA ALA A 62 -0.79 11.12 13.56
C ALA A 62 0.58 10.42 13.72
N GLN A 63 0.77 9.27 13.05
CA GLN A 63 2.01 8.49 13.11
C GLN A 63 3.23 9.27 12.59
N LYS A 64 3.05 10.13 11.59
CA LYS A 64 4.12 10.88 10.94
C LYS A 64 4.24 12.33 11.42
N ASN A 65 3.41 12.77 12.37
CA ASN A 65 3.29 14.15 12.81
C ASN A 65 3.08 15.13 11.63
N LEU A 66 2.16 14.77 10.73
CA LEU A 66 1.83 15.56 9.54
C LEU A 66 0.49 16.29 9.70
N VAL A 67 0.39 17.48 9.11
CA VAL A 67 -0.88 18.22 9.01
C VAL A 67 -1.71 17.78 7.79
N GLU A 68 -1.05 17.25 6.76
CA GLU A 68 -1.69 16.71 5.56
C GLU A 68 -0.88 15.56 4.94
N ALA A 69 -1.55 14.70 4.19
CA ALA A 69 -0.95 13.62 3.43
C ALA A 69 -1.32 13.73 1.96
N GLY A 70 -0.51 13.11 1.12
CA GLY A 70 -0.74 12.99 -0.32
C GLY A 70 -1.95 12.12 -0.70
N GLY A 71 -2.61 11.54 0.30
CA GLY A 71 -3.85 10.79 0.18
C GLY A 71 -3.69 9.30 0.51
N ALA A 72 -4.83 8.63 0.64
CA ALA A 72 -4.94 7.18 0.65
C ALA A 72 -5.30 6.68 -0.75
N TRP A 73 -4.55 5.71 -1.24
CA TRP A 73 -4.68 5.12 -2.58
C TRP A 73 -4.94 3.62 -2.46
N GLY A 74 -5.66 3.03 -3.41
CA GLY A 74 -6.06 1.63 -3.33
C GLY A 74 -5.39 0.74 -4.38
N VAL A 75 -4.97 -0.45 -3.98
CA VAL A 75 -4.60 -1.56 -4.88
C VAL A 75 -5.19 -2.85 -4.31
N THR A 76 -5.84 -3.69 -5.12
CA THR A 76 -6.40 -4.96 -4.62
C THR A 76 -5.33 -6.03 -4.49
N VAL A 77 -5.59 -7.02 -3.62
CA VAL A 77 -4.74 -8.20 -3.50
C VAL A 77 -4.65 -8.96 -4.83
N GLU A 78 -5.72 -9.01 -5.62
CA GLU A 78 -5.69 -9.59 -6.97
C GLU A 78 -4.74 -8.85 -7.92
N GLU A 79 -4.72 -7.52 -7.91
CA GLU A 79 -3.82 -6.71 -8.74
C GLU A 79 -2.34 -7.01 -8.41
N PHE A 80 -2.02 -7.16 -7.13
CA PHE A 80 -0.69 -7.60 -6.69
C PHE A 80 -0.40 -9.06 -7.07
N ASN A 81 -1.34 -9.97 -6.82
CA ASN A 81 -1.16 -11.39 -7.13
C ASN A 81 -0.96 -11.64 -8.64
N ASN A 82 -1.62 -10.87 -9.50
CA ASN A 82 -1.43 -10.95 -10.95
C ASN A 82 -0.02 -10.52 -11.39
N ALA A 83 0.70 -9.74 -10.56
CA ALA A 83 2.10 -9.40 -10.74
C ALA A 83 3.07 -10.38 -10.01
N GLY A 84 2.55 -11.47 -9.43
CA GLY A 84 3.31 -12.45 -8.66
C GLY A 84 3.67 -11.98 -7.24
N LEU A 85 2.88 -11.05 -6.67
CA LEU A 85 3.17 -10.41 -5.39
C LEU A 85 2.17 -10.85 -4.31
N PRO A 86 2.54 -11.80 -3.42
CA PRO A 86 1.67 -12.22 -2.33
C PRO A 86 1.50 -11.10 -1.30
N CYS A 87 0.33 -11.08 -0.67
CA CYS A 87 -0.08 -10.07 0.31
C CYS A 87 -0.58 -10.77 1.57
N TYR A 88 -0.11 -10.33 2.73
CA TYR A 88 -0.40 -10.98 4.01
C TYR A 88 -0.74 -9.96 5.09
N SER A 89 -1.56 -10.41 6.05
CA SER A 89 -1.80 -9.65 7.27
C SER A 89 -0.50 -9.60 8.09
N ASP A 90 -0.15 -8.42 8.58
CA ASP A 90 1.03 -8.18 9.40
C ASP A 90 0.69 -7.12 10.45
N PRO A 91 -0.27 -7.39 11.36
CA PRO A 91 -0.67 -6.40 12.36
C PRO A 91 0.54 -5.98 13.19
N VAL A 92 0.68 -4.67 13.39
CA VAL A 92 1.74 -4.09 14.23
C VAL A 92 1.11 -3.28 15.34
N ASP A 93 1.89 -2.98 16.39
CA ASP A 93 1.42 -2.18 17.51
C ASP A 93 0.84 -0.83 17.02
N GLY A 94 -0.39 -0.54 17.43
CA GLY A 94 -1.15 0.64 17.00
C GLY A 94 -1.72 0.58 15.57
N ASN A 95 -1.61 -0.54 14.84
CA ASN A 95 -2.21 -0.73 13.53
C ASN A 95 -2.54 -2.21 13.22
N GLU A 96 -3.69 -2.67 13.70
CA GLU A 96 -4.24 -4.01 13.39
C GLU A 96 -4.53 -4.21 11.90
N ALA A 97 -4.74 -3.13 11.15
CA ALA A 97 -5.00 -3.19 9.73
C ALA A 97 -3.72 -3.37 8.89
N HIS A 98 -2.53 -3.33 9.48
CA HIS A 98 -1.29 -3.39 8.71
C HIS A 98 -1.18 -4.70 7.92
N ALA A 99 -0.75 -4.56 6.67
CA ALA A 99 -0.48 -5.64 5.74
C ALA A 99 0.77 -5.34 4.93
N LEU A 100 1.38 -6.41 4.44
CA LEU A 100 2.59 -6.36 3.65
C LEU A 100 2.38 -7.07 2.31
N THR A 101 2.93 -6.49 1.25
CA THR A 101 3.08 -7.11 -0.06
C THR A 101 4.55 -7.45 -0.28
N ASP A 102 4.88 -8.72 -0.57
CA ASP A 102 6.27 -9.14 -0.76
C ASP A 102 6.72 -9.04 -2.21
N PHE A 103 7.60 -8.07 -2.49
CA PHE A 103 8.19 -7.86 -3.82
C PHE A 103 9.30 -8.84 -4.14
N LYS A 104 9.88 -9.53 -3.16
CA LYS A 104 10.92 -10.54 -3.39
C LYS A 104 10.36 -11.86 -3.93
N ALA A 105 9.05 -12.04 -3.91
CA ALA A 105 8.39 -13.21 -4.48
C ALA A 105 8.44 -13.25 -6.02
N SER A 106 8.72 -12.11 -6.66
CA SER A 106 8.81 -11.97 -8.10
C SER A 106 10.25 -11.80 -8.57
N SER A 107 10.55 -12.26 -9.79
CA SER A 107 11.87 -12.10 -10.41
C SER A 107 12.03 -10.77 -11.17
N TYR A 108 10.94 -10.01 -11.35
CA TYR A 108 10.99 -8.68 -11.95
C TYR A 108 11.61 -7.66 -10.98
N ASP A 109 12.18 -6.59 -11.53
CA ASP A 109 12.68 -5.50 -10.71
C ASP A 109 11.52 -4.75 -10.00
N PHE A 110 11.83 -4.12 -8.87
CA PHE A 110 10.81 -3.47 -8.04
C PHE A 110 10.17 -2.27 -8.72
N GLU A 111 10.86 -1.57 -9.62
CA GLU A 111 10.30 -0.41 -10.33
C GLU A 111 9.22 -0.85 -11.32
N THR A 112 9.47 -1.93 -12.07
CA THR A 112 8.49 -2.57 -12.95
C THR A 112 7.25 -2.99 -12.18
N LEU A 113 7.42 -3.65 -11.03
CA LEU A 113 6.33 -4.11 -10.18
C LEU A 113 5.56 -2.94 -9.55
N GLY A 114 6.27 -1.93 -9.04
CA GLY A 114 5.68 -0.73 -8.48
C GLY A 114 4.90 0.09 -9.52
N ALA A 115 5.34 0.08 -10.78
CA ALA A 115 4.62 0.73 -11.87
C ALA A 115 3.28 0.04 -12.21
N ILE A 116 3.13 -1.26 -11.95
CA ILE A 116 1.86 -1.98 -12.11
C ILE A 116 0.87 -1.54 -11.02
N ALA A 117 1.30 -1.59 -9.75
CA ALA A 117 0.50 -1.15 -8.62
C ALA A 117 0.11 0.33 -8.73
N TYR A 118 1.04 1.17 -9.17
CA TYR A 118 0.79 2.59 -9.47
C TYR A 118 -0.30 2.77 -10.52
N ARG A 119 -0.25 2.05 -11.65
CA ARG A 119 -1.26 2.16 -12.71
C ARG A 119 -2.65 1.82 -12.20
N ALA A 120 -2.78 0.74 -11.42
CA ALA A 120 -4.03 0.35 -10.80
C ALA A 120 -4.57 1.44 -9.86
N ALA A 121 -3.72 1.97 -8.97
CA ALA A 121 -4.11 3.02 -8.03
C ALA A 121 -4.52 4.33 -8.72
N ILE A 122 -3.82 4.75 -9.79
CA ILE A 122 -4.19 5.95 -10.53
C ILE A 122 -5.50 5.76 -11.30
N ALA A 123 -5.72 4.58 -11.90
CA ALA A 123 -6.98 4.28 -12.60
C ALA A 123 -8.18 4.29 -11.64
N ARG A 124 -7.98 3.81 -10.40
CA ARG A 124 -8.97 3.84 -9.33
C ARG A 124 -9.22 5.25 -8.77
N GLY A 125 -8.21 6.11 -8.83
CA GLY A 125 -8.25 7.44 -8.22
C GLY A 125 -7.92 7.42 -6.73
N ARG A 126 -7.85 8.62 -6.16
CA ARG A 126 -7.57 8.80 -4.74
C ARG A 126 -8.81 8.40 -3.94
N LEU A 127 -8.62 7.56 -2.91
CA LEU A 127 -9.71 7.11 -2.04
C LEU A 127 -10.02 8.13 -0.94
N TRP A 128 -8.99 8.84 -0.46
CA TRP A 128 -9.17 9.92 0.51
C TRP A 128 -8.02 10.95 0.47
N PRO A 129 -8.29 12.25 0.66
CA PRO A 129 -9.60 12.87 0.47
C PRO A 129 -10.07 12.66 -0.97
N VAL A 130 -11.37 12.44 -1.18
CA VAL A 130 -11.93 12.33 -2.54
C VAL A 130 -11.94 13.73 -3.15
N SER A 131 -11.38 13.86 -4.35
CA SER A 131 -11.39 15.10 -5.15
C SER A 131 -12.61 15.18 -6.05
#